data_AF-A0AA37GSI2-F1
#
_entry.id   AF-A0AA37GSI2-F1
#
_cell.length_a   1.000
_cell.length_b   1.000
_cell.length_c   1.000
_cell.angle_alpha   90.00
_cell.angle_beta   90.00
_cell.angle_gamma   90.00
#
_symmetry.space_group_name_H-M   'P 1'
#
loop_
_entity.id
_entity.type
_entity.pdbx_description
1 polymer ?
#
loop_
_entity_poly.entity_id
_entity_poly.type
_entity_poly.pdbx_seq_one_letter_code
_entity_poly.pdbx_strand_id
1 'polypeptide(L)'
;MTDYAPACGVDQEFGVWYTELLSAFEDPTTTDRATDFFAPGGALVILGASHTGDQAILDARGALLPADGSVLWNHFPNRTVVASETPTNKSFEVAGVLEITLSGNATCSTT
;
A
#
# COMPACT_ATOMS: atom_id res chain seq x y z
N MET A 1 7.58 -0.65 -9.27
CA MET A 1 8.93 -0.79 -8.67
C MET A 1 10.08 -0.21 -9.46
N THR A 2 9.99 -0.03 -10.79
CA THR A 2 11.05 0.60 -11.60
C THR A 2 11.52 1.95 -11.05
N ASP A 3 10.59 2.77 -10.54
CA ASP A 3 10.87 4.11 -10.03
C ASP A 3 11.35 4.14 -8.57
N TYR A 4 11.37 2.98 -7.89
CA TYR A 4 11.70 2.90 -6.48
C TYR A 4 13.11 3.45 -6.20
N ALA A 5 13.18 4.49 -5.39
CA ALA A 5 14.42 5.21 -5.09
C ALA A 5 14.64 5.33 -3.57
N PRO A 6 15.37 4.39 -2.96
CA PRO A 6 15.73 4.47 -1.55
C PRO A 6 16.85 5.49 -1.31
N ALA A 7 16.72 6.30 -0.27
CA ALA A 7 17.81 7.13 0.22
C ALA A 7 18.81 6.31 1.07
N CYS A 8 19.94 6.93 1.42
CA CYS A 8 20.90 6.34 2.34
C CYS A 8 20.25 5.94 3.67
N GLY A 9 20.58 4.76 4.19
CA GLY A 9 20.09 4.25 5.47
C GLY A 9 18.79 3.46 5.41
N VAL A 10 18.11 3.43 4.25
CA VAL A 10 17.01 2.50 4.00
C VAL A 10 17.58 1.10 3.83
N ASP A 11 17.03 0.13 4.56
CA ASP A 11 17.47 -1.27 4.51
C ASP A 11 17.18 -1.85 3.12
N GLN A 12 18.12 -2.63 2.58
CA GLN A 12 17.96 -3.19 1.23
C GLN A 12 16.73 -4.10 1.15
N GLU A 13 16.47 -4.85 2.21
CA GLU A 13 15.35 -5.77 2.36
C GLU A 13 14.00 -5.05 2.37
N PHE A 14 13.96 -3.76 2.76
CA PHE A 14 12.72 -2.99 2.73
C PHE A 14 12.15 -2.87 1.31
N GLY A 15 13.01 -2.71 0.28
CA GLY A 15 12.56 -2.65 -1.11
C GLY A 15 11.92 -3.96 -1.59
N VAL A 16 12.44 -5.10 -1.13
CA VAL A 16 11.88 -6.44 -1.42
C VAL A 16 10.54 -6.60 -0.73
N TRP A 17 10.49 -6.32 0.58
CA TRP A 17 9.26 -6.36 1.37
C TRP A 17 8.17 -5.46 0.78
N TYR A 18 8.52 -4.24 0.38
CA TYR A 18 7.58 -3.28 -0.18
C TYR A 18 7.06 -3.72 -1.55
N THR A 19 7.88 -4.38 -2.38
CA THR A 19 7.44 -4.96 -3.65
C THR A 19 6.36 -6.04 -3.44
N GLU A 20 6.58 -6.93 -2.47
CA GLU A 20 5.62 -7.99 -2.16
C GLU A 20 4.33 -7.42 -1.55
N LEU A 21 4.44 -6.40 -0.69
CA LEU A 21 3.29 -5.70 -0.13
C LEU A 21 2.43 -5.10 -1.25
N LEU A 22 3.04 -4.35 -2.17
CA LEU A 22 2.30 -3.75 -3.29
C LEU A 22 1.66 -4.82 -4.17
N SER A 23 2.37 -5.91 -4.47
CA SER A 23 1.83 -7.00 -5.28
C SER A 23 0.58 -7.62 -4.66
N ALA A 24 0.55 -7.80 -3.33
CA ALA A 24 -0.62 -8.29 -2.61
C ALA A 24 -1.74 -7.26 -2.51
N PHE A 25 -1.39 -5.96 -2.40
CA PHE A 25 -2.37 -4.89 -2.27
C PHE A 25 -3.01 -4.47 -3.60
N GLU A 26 -2.29 -4.57 -4.71
CA GLU A 26 -2.71 -4.09 -6.04
C GLU A 26 -3.38 -5.15 -6.91
N ASP A 27 -3.32 -6.44 -6.52
CA ASP A 27 -4.07 -7.50 -7.19
C ASP A 27 -5.50 -7.59 -6.62
N PRO A 28 -6.54 -7.13 -7.35
CA PRO A 28 -7.92 -7.09 -6.85
C PRO A 28 -8.47 -8.47 -6.43
N THR A 29 -7.84 -9.56 -6.86
CA THR A 29 -8.27 -10.94 -6.55
C THR A 29 -7.61 -11.53 -5.31
N THR A 30 -6.56 -10.90 -4.78
CA THR A 30 -5.89 -11.35 -3.54
C THR A 30 -6.81 -11.14 -2.33
N THR A 31 -7.02 -12.20 -1.54
CA THR A 31 -7.94 -12.17 -0.39
C THR A 31 -7.23 -12.16 0.96
N ASP A 32 -6.17 -12.94 1.16
CA ASP A 32 -5.55 -13.17 2.47
C ASP A 32 -4.11 -12.67 2.55
N ARG A 33 -3.33 -12.78 1.46
CA ARG A 33 -1.93 -12.35 1.43
C ARG A 33 -1.71 -10.87 1.77
N ALA A 34 -2.72 -10.01 1.60
CA ALA A 34 -2.63 -8.60 1.95
C ALA A 34 -2.41 -8.39 3.46
N THR A 35 -2.88 -9.30 4.32
CA THR A 35 -2.76 -9.15 5.78
C THR A 35 -1.48 -9.77 6.35
N ASP A 36 -0.75 -10.57 5.57
CA ASP A 36 0.54 -11.18 5.98
C ASP A 36 1.61 -10.15 6.35
N PHE A 37 1.47 -8.92 5.86
CA PHE A 37 2.40 -7.82 6.10
C PHE A 37 2.14 -7.06 7.41
N PHE A 38 1.11 -7.45 8.17
CA PHE A 38 0.73 -6.81 9.43
C PHE A 38 1.05 -7.74 10.60
N ALA A 39 1.60 -7.16 11.67
CA ALA A 39 1.69 -7.87 12.93
C ALA A 39 0.28 -8.20 13.46
N PRO A 40 0.11 -9.21 14.36
CA PRO A 40 -1.18 -9.46 15.00
C PRO A 40 -1.76 -8.19 15.64
N GLY A 41 -2.96 -7.79 15.20
CA GLY A 41 -3.59 -6.54 15.64
C GLY A 41 -3.01 -5.26 15.03
N GLY A 42 -2.25 -5.38 13.94
CA GLY A 42 -1.76 -4.27 13.14
C GLY A 42 -2.89 -3.48 12.49
N ALA A 43 -2.56 -2.29 11.98
CA ALA A 43 -3.56 -1.38 11.42
C ALA A 43 -3.11 -0.82 10.06
N LEU A 44 -4.07 -0.73 9.15
CA LEU A 44 -3.97 0.07 7.93
C LEU A 44 -4.64 1.42 8.20
N VAL A 45 -3.93 2.52 7.93
CA VAL A 45 -4.48 3.87 8.08
C VAL A 45 -4.60 4.53 6.72
N ILE A 46 -5.82 4.85 6.30
CA ILE A 46 -6.12 5.48 5.00
C ILE A 46 -6.85 6.79 5.25
N LEU A 47 -6.32 7.90 4.73
CA LEU A 47 -6.91 9.25 4.86
C LEU A 47 -7.29 9.61 6.33
N GLY A 48 -6.52 9.10 7.30
CA GLY A 48 -6.74 9.32 8.73
C GLY A 48 -7.69 8.33 9.41
N ALA A 49 -8.38 7.46 8.67
CA ALA A 49 -9.20 6.38 9.23
C ALA A 49 -8.34 5.14 9.51
N SER A 50 -8.46 4.59 10.72
CA SER A 50 -7.70 3.39 11.14
C SER A 50 -8.55 2.13 11.01
N HIS A 51 -7.98 1.10 10.38
CA HIS A 51 -8.58 -0.21 10.17
C HIS A 51 -7.68 -1.26 10.81
N THR A 52 -8.08 -1.75 11.99
CA THR A 52 -7.26 -2.64 12.83
C THR A 52 -7.70 -4.09 12.71
N GLY A 53 -6.74 -4.99 12.47
CA GLY A 53 -6.97 -6.42 12.30
C GLY A 53 -7.38 -6.81 10.88
N ASP A 54 -7.11 -8.06 10.54
CA ASP A 54 -7.13 -8.58 9.18
C ASP A 54 -8.43 -8.28 8.43
N GLN A 55 -9.59 -8.58 9.04
CA GLN A 55 -10.89 -8.34 8.39
C GLN A 55 -11.10 -6.85 8.07
N ALA A 56 -10.79 -5.95 8.99
CA ALA A 56 -10.98 -4.51 8.77
C ALA A 56 -10.04 -3.98 7.68
N ILE A 57 -8.81 -4.52 7.60
CA ILE A 57 -7.83 -4.20 6.56
C ILE A 57 -8.34 -4.66 5.20
N LEU A 58 -8.86 -5.89 5.10
CA LEU A 58 -9.40 -6.44 3.86
C LEU A 58 -10.66 -5.69 3.40
N ASP A 59 -11.55 -5.33 4.32
CA ASP A 59 -12.75 -4.55 4.01
C ASP A 59 -12.39 -3.16 3.48
N ALA A 60 -11.43 -2.48 4.14
CA ALA A 60 -10.94 -1.17 3.71
C ALA A 60 -10.30 -1.24 2.33
N ARG A 61 -9.49 -2.27 2.09
CA ARG A 61 -8.87 -2.53 0.79
C ARG A 61 -9.90 -2.82 -0.29
N GLY A 62 -10.90 -3.67 -0.02
CA GLY A 62 -11.94 -4.04 -0.99
C GLY A 62 -12.86 -2.87 -1.37
N ALA A 63 -13.10 -1.92 -0.46
CA ALA A 63 -13.84 -0.68 -0.75
C ALA A 63 -13.10 0.24 -1.73
N LEU A 64 -11.79 0.06 -1.82
CA LEU A 64 -10.84 0.92 -2.52
C LEU A 64 -10.41 0.30 -3.86
N LEU A 65 -10.19 -1.01 -3.87
CA LEU A 65 -9.86 -1.84 -5.03
C LEU A 65 -10.84 -3.03 -5.09
N PRO A 66 -12.04 -2.85 -5.67
CA PRO A 66 -13.04 -3.91 -5.75
C PRO A 66 -12.58 -5.07 -6.63
N ALA A 67 -12.94 -6.29 -6.23
CA ALA A 67 -12.57 -7.53 -6.93
C ALA A 67 -13.15 -7.68 -8.34
N ASP A 68 -14.15 -6.85 -8.69
CA ASP A 68 -14.76 -6.85 -10.02
C ASP A 68 -13.92 -6.12 -11.09
N GLY A 69 -12.79 -5.52 -10.69
CA GLY A 69 -11.88 -4.81 -11.60
C GLY A 69 -12.41 -3.46 -12.09
N SER A 70 -13.47 -2.92 -11.47
CA SER A 70 -13.98 -1.58 -11.76
C SER A 70 -12.98 -0.47 -11.43
N VAL A 71 -12.06 -0.75 -10.52
CA VAL A 71 -10.93 0.10 -10.14
C VAL A 71 -9.65 -0.72 -10.24
N LEU A 72 -8.61 -0.13 -10.83
CA LEU A 72 -7.25 -0.66 -10.87
C LEU A 72 -6.30 0.37 -10.30
N TRP A 73 -5.35 -0.09 -9.50
CA TRP A 73 -4.37 0.75 -8.82
C TRP A 73 -2.96 0.32 -9.09
N ASN A 74 -2.07 1.30 -9.20
CA ASN A 74 -0.65 1.05 -9.36
C ASN A 74 0.17 2.13 -8.66
N HIS A 75 1.07 1.73 -7.76
CA HIS A 75 1.96 2.62 -7.06
C HIS A 75 3.30 2.75 -7.81
N PHE A 76 3.67 4.00 -8.05
CA PHE A 76 4.96 4.41 -8.60
C PHE A 76 5.77 5.14 -7.51
N PRO A 77 6.41 4.39 -6.58
CA PRO A 77 7.22 4.99 -5.53
C PRO A 77 8.44 5.67 -6.14
N ASN A 78 8.77 6.89 -5.73
CA ASN A 78 9.91 7.66 -6.28
C ASN A 78 10.86 8.22 -5.23
N ARG A 79 10.55 8.03 -3.95
CA ARG A 79 11.44 8.36 -2.83
C ARG A 79 11.07 7.51 -1.63
N THR A 80 12.08 6.90 -1.01
CA THR A 80 11.93 6.22 0.27
C THR A 80 13.00 6.70 1.24
N VAL A 81 12.59 7.04 2.46
CA VAL A 81 13.49 7.46 3.54
C VAL A 81 13.15 6.76 4.84
N VAL A 82 14.13 6.67 5.73
CA VAL A 82 13.89 6.37 7.14
C VAL A 82 13.27 7.62 7.78
N ALA A 83 12.01 7.50 8.21
CA ALA A 83 11.30 8.60 8.86
C ALA A 83 11.67 8.69 10.35
N SER A 84 11.86 7.55 11.00
CA SER A 84 12.33 7.44 12.38
C SER A 84 12.95 6.07 12.63
N GLU A 85 13.94 6.01 13.52
CA GLU A 85 14.58 4.76 13.93
C GLU A 85 14.94 4.84 15.42
N THR A 86 14.48 3.85 16.17
CA THR A 86 14.79 3.60 17.58
C THR A 86 15.29 2.15 17.72
N PRO A 87 15.85 1.75 18.86
CA PRO A 87 16.36 0.39 19.03
C PRO A 87 15.32 -0.73 18.81
N THR A 88 14.02 -0.42 18.88
CA THR A 88 12.94 -1.41 18.72
C THR A 88 12.00 -1.13 17.56
N ASN A 89 12.08 0.05 16.93
CA ASN A 89 11.15 0.44 15.88
C ASN A 89 11.88 1.19 14.77
N LYS A 90 11.52 0.90 13.52
CA LYS A 90 11.95 1.66 12.36
C LYS A 90 10.74 1.97 11.50
N SER A 91 10.56 3.23 11.13
CA SER A 91 9.51 3.67 10.24
C SER A 91 10.10 4.23 8.95
N PHE A 92 9.41 3.92 7.86
CA PHE A 92 9.78 4.36 6.52
C PHE A 92 8.69 5.27 5.99
N GLU A 93 9.09 6.32 5.30
CA GLU A 93 8.19 7.16 4.50
C GLU A 93 8.47 6.86 3.03
N VAL A 94 7.42 6.51 2.29
CA VAL A 94 7.46 6.31 0.85
C VAL A 94 6.59 7.38 0.19
N ALA A 95 7.19 8.16 -0.69
CA ALA A 95 6.49 9.09 -1.57
C ALA A 95 6.49 8.53 -3.01
N GLY A 96 5.43 8.86 -3.74
CA GLY A 96 5.23 8.38 -5.10
C GLY A 96 3.94 8.89 -5.72
N VAL A 97 3.61 8.35 -6.88
CA VAL A 97 2.32 8.54 -7.54
C VAL A 97 1.49 7.29 -7.32
N LEU A 98 0.22 7.47 -6.95
CA LEU A 98 -0.80 6.44 -7.05
C LEU A 98 -1.61 6.72 -8.31
N GLU A 99 -1.53 5.83 -9.29
CA GLU A 99 -2.41 5.87 -10.46
C GLU A 99 -3.67 5.06 -10.18
N ILE A 100 -4.81 5.67 -10.50
CA ILE A 100 -6.12 5.03 -10.39
C ILE A 100 -6.73 5.00 -11.79
N THR A 101 -6.92 3.80 -12.33
CA THR A 101 -7.67 3.59 -13.56
C THR A 101 -9.05 3.08 -13.20
N LEU A 102 -10.08 3.72 -13.75
CA LEU A 102 -11.46 3.28 -13.62
C LEU A 102 -11.90 2.67 -14.95
N SER A 103 -12.77 1.65 -14.91
CA SER A 103 -13.36 1.11 -16.14
C SER A 103 -14.06 2.23 -16.93
N GLY A 104 -14.04 2.16 -18.27
CA GLY A 104 -14.32 3.27 -19.21
C GLY A 104 -15.69 3.96 -19.15
N ASN A 105 -16.52 3.65 -18.16
CA ASN A 105 -17.78 4.28 -17.80
C ASN A 105 -17.69 5.19 -16.56
N ALA A 106 -16.55 5.28 -15.89
CA ALA A 106 -16.36 6.15 -14.73
C ALA A 106 -15.87 7.55 -15.17
N THR A 107 -16.64 8.58 -14.85
CA THR A 107 -16.24 9.97 -15.04
C THR A 107 -15.38 10.44 -13.88
N CYS A 108 -14.20 11.00 -14.16
CA CYS A 108 -13.43 11.73 -13.15
C CYS A 108 -14.30 12.86 -12.57
N SER A 109 -14.65 12.75 -11.29
CA SER A 109 -15.31 13.84 -10.57
C SER A 109 -14.23 14.71 -9.94
N THR A 110 -14.08 15.93 -10.45
CA THR A 110 -13.28 16.96 -9.79
C THR A 110 -14.14 17.60 -8.69
N THR A 111 -13.99 17.12 -7.46
CA THR A 111 -14.41 17.86 -6.26
C THR A 111 -13.23 18.58 -5.65
#